data_AF-A0A8H3FVI9-F1
#
_entry.id   AF-A0A8H3FVI9-F1
#
_cell.length_a   1.000
_cell.length_b   1.000
_cell.length_c   1.000
_cell.angle_alpha   90.00
_cell.angle_beta   90.00
_cell.angle_gamma   90.00
#
_symmetry.space_group_name_H-M   'P 1'
#
loop_
_entity.id
_entity.type
_entity.pdbx_description
1 polymer ?
#
loop_
_entity_poly.entity_id
_entity_poly.type
_entity_poly.pdbx_seq_one_letter_code
_entity_poly.pdbx_strand_id
1 'polypeptide(L)'
;MSTDPALGAAPATHQFPDFPEYTSENVWPSEELIPRFRETVQDMCRLVIDVATLVARSIDRYAGERIEGYAKPIGGKGYLEGVVRGSYTTKARLLHYFPPEQHPSKTTVEDNKEENDDWCATHLDHGCLTGLLSAMYLDAATLPPLPALPEPIPCPDPTAGLYIHSRAGKAVRVTFPADCLAFQTGEALEKITGGCFRAVPHYVSPGKDANAMAGVERNTLAVFTQPNLEDVVDLKTGECFGGFARGVVGRNTVTG
;
A
#
# COMPACT_ATOMS: atom_id res chain seq x y z
N MET A 1 -10.96 -5.66 -0.61
CA MET A 1 -12.04 -5.43 0.36
C MET A 1 -12.99 -4.42 -0.21
N SER A 2 -14.20 -4.89 -0.54
CA SER A 2 -15.29 -4.01 -0.94
C SER A 2 -15.67 -3.07 0.20
N THR A 3 -15.98 -1.80 -0.12
CA THR A 3 -16.60 -0.87 0.84
C THR A 3 -18.05 -1.26 1.17
N ASP A 4 -18.68 -2.08 0.32
CA ASP A 4 -19.94 -2.75 0.61
C ASP A 4 -19.68 -4.08 1.34
N PRO A 5 -20.08 -4.21 2.62
CA PRO A 5 -19.87 -5.42 3.41
C PRO A 5 -20.67 -6.64 2.93
N ALA A 6 -21.69 -6.45 2.08
CA ALA A 6 -22.43 -7.55 1.47
C ALA A 6 -21.64 -8.23 0.33
N LEU A 7 -20.60 -7.57 -0.20
CA LEU A 7 -19.80 -8.09 -1.32
C LEU A 7 -18.48 -8.70 -0.83
N GLY A 8 -18.26 -9.97 -1.18
CA GLY A 8 -17.01 -10.70 -0.91
C GLY A 8 -15.84 -10.30 -1.84
N ALA A 9 -16.15 -9.71 -2.99
CA ALA A 9 -15.24 -9.26 -4.04
C ALA A 9 -15.82 -8.08 -4.81
N ALA A 10 -15.02 -7.44 -5.68
CA ALA A 10 -15.58 -6.53 -6.68
C ALA A 10 -16.44 -7.33 -7.68
N PRO A 11 -17.65 -6.85 -8.03
CA PRO A 11 -18.47 -7.53 -9.02
C PRO A 11 -17.78 -7.53 -10.38
N ALA A 12 -17.83 -8.67 -11.07
CA ALA A 12 -17.47 -8.72 -12.48
C ALA A 12 -18.39 -7.79 -13.28
N THR A 13 -17.83 -7.05 -14.22
CA THR A 13 -18.58 -6.12 -15.08
C THR A 13 -18.67 -6.68 -16.49
N HIS A 14 -19.54 -6.13 -17.32
CA HIS A 14 -19.58 -6.51 -18.73
C HIS A 14 -18.25 -6.22 -19.44
N GLN A 15 -17.54 -5.15 -19.05
CA GLN A 15 -16.23 -4.80 -19.63
C GLN A 15 -15.09 -5.65 -19.06
N PHE A 16 -15.22 -6.12 -17.82
CA PHE A 16 -14.23 -6.93 -17.14
C PHE A 16 -14.87 -8.21 -16.55
N PRO A 17 -15.35 -9.13 -17.40
CA PRO A 17 -15.99 -10.36 -16.95
C PRO A 17 -14.97 -11.32 -16.30
N ASP A 18 -13.76 -11.38 -16.88
CA ASP A 18 -12.67 -12.26 -16.46
C ASP A 18 -11.47 -11.42 -16.02
N PHE A 19 -11.48 -10.96 -14.77
CA PHE A 19 -10.33 -10.27 -14.17
C PHE A 19 -10.11 -10.69 -12.70
N PRO A 20 -9.72 -11.96 -12.46
CA PRO A 20 -9.71 -12.57 -11.12
C PRO A 20 -8.83 -11.81 -10.12
N GLU A 21 -7.76 -11.16 -10.56
CA GLU A 21 -6.91 -10.32 -9.72
C GLU A 21 -7.69 -9.22 -8.98
N TYR A 22 -8.87 -8.85 -9.46
CA TYR A 22 -9.77 -7.87 -8.84
C TYR A 22 -11.14 -8.42 -8.46
N THR A 23 -11.62 -9.49 -9.11
CA THR A 23 -12.98 -10.02 -8.92
C THR A 23 -13.06 -11.29 -8.06
N SER A 24 -11.92 -11.88 -7.64
CA SER A 24 -11.92 -13.03 -6.74
C SER A 24 -12.32 -12.66 -5.31
N GLU A 25 -13.06 -13.57 -4.66
CA GLU A 25 -13.48 -13.42 -3.26
C GLU A 25 -12.31 -13.50 -2.29
N ASN A 26 -12.42 -12.76 -1.18
CA ASN A 26 -11.48 -12.86 -0.09
C ASN A 26 -11.58 -14.24 0.58
N VAL A 27 -10.45 -14.89 0.78
CA VAL A 27 -10.31 -16.07 1.63
C VAL A 27 -9.86 -15.63 3.02
N TRP A 28 -10.42 -16.24 4.05
CA TRP A 28 -10.14 -15.90 5.45
C TRP A 28 -9.64 -17.12 6.22
N PRO A 29 -8.71 -16.96 7.18
CA PRO A 29 -8.40 -18.04 8.12
C PRO A 29 -9.66 -18.43 8.91
N SER A 30 -9.72 -19.67 9.36
CA SER A 30 -10.84 -20.13 10.18
C SER A 30 -10.87 -19.42 11.53
N GLU A 31 -12.06 -19.24 12.10
CA GLU A 31 -12.25 -18.67 13.45
C GLU A 31 -11.58 -19.53 14.54
N GLU A 32 -11.38 -20.82 14.29
CA GLU A 32 -10.62 -21.70 15.19
C GLU A 32 -9.12 -21.41 15.16
N LEU A 33 -8.57 -21.02 14.00
CA LEU A 33 -7.14 -20.77 13.82
C LEU A 33 -6.76 -19.38 14.33
N ILE A 34 -7.51 -18.34 13.92
CA ILE A 34 -7.29 -16.96 14.34
C ILE A 34 -8.65 -16.29 14.59
N PRO A 35 -9.19 -16.37 15.82
CA PRO A 35 -10.47 -15.78 16.17
C PRO A 35 -10.52 -14.28 15.82
N ARG A 36 -11.63 -13.84 15.23
CA ARG A 36 -11.91 -12.44 14.88
C ARG A 36 -10.94 -11.80 13.89
N PHE A 37 -10.10 -12.58 13.20
CA PHE A 37 -9.14 -12.03 12.23
C PHE A 37 -9.83 -11.23 11.14
N ARG A 38 -10.89 -11.80 10.55
CA ARG A 38 -11.68 -11.15 9.49
C ARG A 38 -12.25 -9.83 9.98
N GLU A 39 -12.98 -9.84 11.09
CA GLU A 39 -13.60 -8.64 11.68
C GLU A 39 -12.55 -7.55 11.93
N THR A 40 -11.45 -7.88 12.61
CA THR A 40 -10.40 -6.95 13.01
C THR A 40 -9.71 -6.31 11.80
N VAL A 41 -9.32 -7.10 10.80
CA VAL A 41 -8.67 -6.59 9.59
C VAL A 41 -9.64 -5.74 8.78
N GLN A 42 -10.92 -6.13 8.72
CA GLN A 42 -11.94 -5.34 8.04
C GLN A 42 -12.19 -4.00 8.73
N ASP A 43 -12.32 -3.97 10.06
CA ASP A 43 -12.50 -2.74 10.83
C ASP A 43 -11.32 -1.78 10.63
N MET A 44 -10.09 -2.30 10.67
CA MET A 44 -8.90 -1.48 10.44
C MET A 44 -8.86 -0.93 9.01
N CYS A 45 -9.17 -1.75 8.00
CA CYS A 45 -9.23 -1.28 6.62
C CYS A 45 -10.29 -0.19 6.42
N ARG A 46 -11.47 -0.34 7.04
CA ARG A 46 -12.52 0.69 6.98
C ARG A 46 -12.06 2.01 7.60
N LEU A 47 -11.41 1.98 8.76
CA LEU A 47 -10.82 3.17 9.37
C LEU A 47 -9.84 3.87 8.41
N VAL A 48 -8.93 3.12 7.79
CA VAL A 48 -7.96 3.70 6.85
C VAL A 48 -8.65 4.29 5.62
N ILE A 49 -9.67 3.63 5.07
CA ILE A 49 -10.46 4.11 3.93
C ILE A 49 -11.26 5.37 4.28
N ASP A 50 -11.84 5.45 5.47
CA ASP A 50 -12.58 6.63 5.94
C ASP A 50 -11.65 7.85 6.04
N VAL A 51 -10.43 7.65 6.60
CA VAL A 51 -9.43 8.72 6.63
C VAL A 51 -8.93 9.05 5.21
N ALA A 52 -8.72 8.04 4.35
CA ALA A 52 -8.35 8.26 2.95
C ALA A 52 -9.39 9.10 2.20
N THR A 53 -10.67 8.94 2.52
CA THR A 53 -11.77 9.75 1.96
C THR A 53 -11.63 11.23 2.32
N LEU A 54 -11.17 11.55 3.53
CA LEU A 54 -10.90 12.93 3.95
C LEU A 54 -9.68 13.52 3.22
N VAL A 55 -8.63 12.71 3.03
CA VAL A 55 -7.46 13.09 2.25
C VAL A 55 -7.85 13.33 0.78
N ALA A 56 -8.64 12.43 0.20
CA ALA A 56 -9.15 12.53 -1.16
C ALA A 56 -9.95 13.83 -1.38
N ARG A 57 -10.85 14.18 -0.46
CA ARG A 57 -11.59 15.46 -0.50
C ARG A 57 -10.68 16.67 -0.48
N SER A 58 -9.58 16.61 0.27
CA SER A 58 -8.60 17.70 0.34
C SER A 58 -7.82 17.82 -0.98
N ILE A 59 -7.49 16.70 -1.60
CA ILE A 59 -6.89 16.65 -2.94
C ILE A 59 -7.86 17.19 -3.98
N ASP A 60 -9.14 16.80 -3.96
CA ASP A 60 -10.18 17.31 -4.87
C ASP A 60 -10.29 18.84 -4.81
N ARG A 61 -10.28 19.42 -3.60
CA ARG A 61 -10.32 20.88 -3.43
C ARG A 61 -9.10 21.54 -4.09
N TYR A 62 -7.90 21.04 -3.80
CA TYR A 62 -6.68 21.58 -4.38
C TYR A 62 -6.65 21.42 -5.91
N ALA A 63 -6.98 20.23 -6.40
CA ALA A 63 -6.92 19.89 -7.82
C ALA A 63 -7.97 20.66 -8.63
N GLY A 64 -9.19 20.80 -8.11
CA GLY A 64 -10.24 21.58 -8.76
C GLY A 64 -9.90 23.06 -8.94
N GLU A 65 -9.05 23.63 -8.08
CA GLU A 65 -8.58 25.01 -8.18
C GLU A 65 -7.29 25.18 -9.00
N ARG A 66 -6.43 24.15 -9.03
CA ARG A 66 -5.03 24.29 -9.50
C ARG A 66 -4.69 23.47 -10.74
N ILE A 67 -5.52 22.49 -11.10
CA ILE A 67 -5.24 21.56 -12.20
C ILE A 67 -6.28 21.79 -13.29
N GLU A 68 -5.82 22.33 -14.42
CA GLU A 68 -6.65 22.49 -15.60
C GLU A 68 -7.12 21.12 -16.11
N GLY A 69 -8.41 21.01 -16.41
CA GLY A 69 -8.99 19.75 -16.88
C GLY A 69 -9.13 18.68 -15.80
N TYR A 70 -8.99 19.02 -14.51
CA TYR A 70 -9.27 18.07 -13.43
C TYR A 70 -10.70 17.53 -13.50
N ALA A 71 -10.83 16.26 -13.12
CA ALA A 71 -12.09 15.52 -13.18
C ALA A 71 -13.20 16.21 -12.38
N LYS A 72 -14.43 16.15 -12.92
CA LYS A 72 -15.59 16.80 -12.31
C LYS A 72 -16.16 15.95 -11.17
N PRO A 73 -16.82 16.60 -10.18
CA PRO A 73 -17.53 15.92 -9.10
C PRO A 73 -18.45 14.78 -9.58
N ILE A 74 -18.47 13.66 -8.86
CA ILE A 74 -19.37 12.52 -9.09
C ILE A 74 -20.40 12.50 -7.96
N GLY A 75 -21.70 12.55 -8.31
CA GLY A 75 -22.78 12.45 -7.32
C GLY A 75 -22.75 13.54 -6.24
N GLY A 76 -22.29 14.75 -6.59
CA GLY A 76 -22.17 15.89 -5.67
C GLY A 76 -20.95 15.86 -4.75
N LYS A 77 -20.08 14.85 -4.85
CA LYS A 77 -18.80 14.75 -4.14
C LYS A 77 -17.65 15.05 -5.09
N GLY A 78 -16.49 15.44 -4.54
CA GLY A 78 -15.25 15.52 -5.32
C GLY A 78 -14.99 14.21 -6.08
N TYR A 79 -14.30 14.29 -7.22
CA TYR A 79 -14.09 13.14 -8.08
C TYR A 79 -13.34 12.03 -7.33
N LEU A 80 -12.20 12.37 -6.71
CA LEU A 80 -11.37 11.39 -6.01
C LEU A 80 -12.06 10.89 -4.74
N GLU A 81 -12.79 11.74 -4.02
CA GLU A 81 -13.63 11.33 -2.89
C GLU A 81 -14.67 10.29 -3.32
N GLY A 82 -15.32 10.51 -4.46
CA GLY A 82 -16.29 9.58 -5.05
C GLY A 82 -15.67 8.23 -5.38
N VAL A 83 -14.49 8.25 -6.01
CA VAL A 83 -13.69 7.07 -6.38
C VAL A 83 -13.31 6.27 -5.14
N VAL A 84 -12.69 6.90 -4.14
CA VAL A 84 -12.22 6.22 -2.92
C VAL A 84 -13.39 5.63 -2.14
N ARG A 85 -14.48 6.39 -1.98
CA ARG A 85 -15.63 5.96 -1.16
C ARG A 85 -16.51 4.92 -1.84
N GLY A 86 -16.58 4.93 -3.17
CA GLY A 86 -17.40 4.01 -3.97
C GLY A 86 -16.65 2.78 -4.49
N SER A 87 -15.40 2.60 -4.09
CA SER A 87 -14.55 1.52 -4.58
C SER A 87 -14.95 0.15 -4.01
N TYR A 88 -15.03 -0.84 -4.90
CA TYR A 88 -15.12 -2.26 -4.57
C TYR A 88 -13.78 -2.98 -4.74
N THR A 89 -12.81 -2.33 -5.37
CA THR A 89 -11.52 -2.89 -5.79
C THR A 89 -10.38 -2.62 -4.81
N THR A 90 -10.61 -1.84 -3.75
CA THR A 90 -9.62 -1.52 -2.71
C THR A 90 -8.96 -2.79 -2.17
N LYS A 91 -7.64 -2.79 -1.97
CA LYS A 91 -6.87 -3.94 -1.48
C LYS A 91 -6.15 -3.60 -0.18
N ALA A 92 -5.77 -4.63 0.56
CA ALA A 92 -4.90 -4.48 1.71
C ALA A 92 -3.81 -5.54 1.67
N ARG A 93 -2.62 -5.20 2.17
CA ARG A 93 -1.49 -6.12 2.34
C ARG A 93 -1.07 -6.06 3.80
N LEU A 94 -1.38 -7.13 4.53
CA LEU A 94 -0.82 -7.39 5.85
C LEU A 94 0.56 -7.99 5.63
N LEU A 95 1.58 -7.27 6.08
CA LEU A 95 2.99 -7.55 5.79
C LEU A 95 3.69 -8.03 7.04
N HIS A 96 4.39 -9.15 6.90
CA HIS A 96 5.34 -9.66 7.87
C HIS A 96 6.71 -9.78 7.18
N TYR A 97 7.70 -9.07 7.70
CA TYR A 97 9.08 -9.15 7.27
C TYR A 97 9.87 -9.95 8.31
N PHE A 98 10.43 -11.06 7.86
CA PHE A 98 11.26 -11.93 8.68
C PHE A 98 12.59 -11.24 9.05
N PRO A 99 13.23 -11.67 10.16
CA PRO A 99 14.53 -11.13 10.53
C PRO A 99 15.56 -11.37 9.42
N PRO A 100 16.48 -10.42 9.16
CA PRO A 100 17.53 -10.61 8.17
C PRO A 100 18.43 -11.79 8.56
N GLU A 101 18.89 -12.55 7.56
CA GLU A 101 19.81 -13.67 7.81
C GLU A 101 21.16 -13.15 8.34
N GLN A 102 21.68 -13.81 9.37
CA GLN A 102 23.03 -13.53 9.85
C GLN A 102 24.06 -14.12 8.88
N HIS A 103 24.40 -13.38 7.83
CA HIS A 103 25.58 -13.74 7.04
C HIS A 103 26.85 -13.37 7.81
N PRO A 104 27.79 -14.30 8.04
CA PRO A 104 29.08 -13.97 8.63
C PRO A 104 29.77 -12.93 7.77
N SER A 105 30.27 -11.87 8.41
CA SER A 105 30.78 -10.63 7.82
C SER A 105 31.48 -10.84 6.47
N LYS A 106 30.92 -10.31 5.39
CA LYS A 106 31.71 -9.99 4.20
C LYS A 106 32.59 -8.78 4.51
N THR A 107 33.74 -9.05 5.12
CA THR A 107 34.88 -8.12 5.17
C THR A 107 35.47 -8.00 3.77
N THR A 108 34.84 -7.20 2.90
CA THR A 108 35.53 -6.58 1.75
C THR A 108 34.76 -5.35 1.31
N VAL A 109 35.44 -4.21 1.43
CA VAL A 109 35.10 -2.94 0.77
C VAL A 109 35.28 -3.15 -0.73
N GLU A 110 34.22 -3.55 -1.43
CA GLU A 110 34.12 -3.37 -2.87
C GLU A 110 32.72 -2.84 -3.19
N ASP A 111 32.69 -1.63 -3.75
CA ASP A 111 31.53 -0.95 -4.35
C ASP A 111 31.00 -1.75 -5.56
N ASN A 112 30.44 -2.94 -5.31
CA ASN A 112 29.68 -3.69 -6.29
C ASN A 112 28.19 -3.45 -6.04
N LYS A 113 27.61 -2.72 -6.99
CA LYS A 113 26.20 -2.36 -7.16
C LYS A 113 25.22 -3.39 -6.58
N GLU A 114 24.38 -2.92 -5.66
CA GLU A 114 22.95 -3.27 -5.55
C GLU A 114 22.59 -4.77 -5.63
N GLU A 115 23.20 -5.62 -4.81
CA GLU A 115 22.42 -6.71 -4.20
C GLU A 115 21.86 -6.18 -2.88
N ASN A 116 20.90 -5.28 -2.99
CA ASN A 116 20.21 -4.71 -1.83
C ASN A 116 19.28 -5.81 -1.31
N ASP A 117 19.61 -6.40 -0.17
CA ASP A 117 18.77 -7.32 0.58
C ASP A 117 17.59 -6.55 1.21
N ASP A 118 16.83 -5.87 0.36
CA ASP A 118 15.69 -5.05 0.75
C ASP A 118 14.52 -5.98 1.05
N TRP A 119 13.97 -5.83 2.26
CA TRP A 119 12.69 -6.40 2.65
C TRP A 119 11.60 -6.18 1.59
N CYS A 120 11.64 -5.03 0.90
CA CYS A 120 10.80 -4.79 -0.26
C CYS A 120 11.55 -3.89 -1.26
N ALA A 121 11.78 -4.40 -2.48
CA ALA A 121 12.44 -3.66 -3.54
C ALA A 121 11.68 -2.38 -3.96
N THR A 122 12.39 -1.48 -4.65
CA THR A 122 11.81 -0.22 -5.13
C THR A 122 10.66 -0.47 -6.10
N HIS A 123 9.49 0.09 -5.79
CA HIS A 123 8.30 -0.01 -6.64
C HIS A 123 7.39 1.21 -6.50
N LEU A 124 6.34 1.23 -7.32
CA LEU A 124 5.23 2.19 -7.28
C LEU A 124 3.94 1.46 -6.90
N ASP A 125 3.08 2.16 -6.18
CA ASP A 125 1.71 1.67 -5.94
C ASP A 125 0.79 2.06 -7.10
N HIS A 126 -0.06 1.13 -7.51
CA HIS A 126 -0.89 1.33 -8.70
C HIS A 126 -2.19 2.11 -8.41
N GLY A 127 -2.60 2.20 -7.14
CA GLY A 127 -3.85 2.82 -6.72
C GLY A 127 -3.85 4.35 -6.73
N CYS A 128 -4.82 4.95 -6.07
CA CYS A 128 -4.88 6.39 -5.87
C CYS A 128 -4.07 6.82 -4.64
N LEU A 129 -4.47 6.32 -3.47
CA LEU A 129 -3.81 6.57 -2.19
C LEU A 129 -3.54 5.25 -1.49
N THR A 130 -2.33 5.11 -0.95
CA THR A 130 -1.98 4.01 -0.05
C THR A 130 -1.93 4.55 1.37
N GLY A 131 -2.85 4.09 2.22
CA GLY A 131 -2.83 4.34 3.65
C GLY A 131 -1.93 3.34 4.36
N LEU A 132 -0.99 3.85 5.16
CA LEU A 132 0.02 3.06 5.86
C LEU A 132 -0.15 3.21 7.36
N LEU A 133 -0.23 2.08 8.06
CA LEU A 133 -0.09 2.03 9.51
C LEU A 133 1.39 2.11 9.90
N SER A 134 1.66 2.66 11.08
CA SER A 134 3.01 2.62 11.66
C SER A 134 3.48 1.16 11.76
N ALA A 135 4.74 0.92 11.42
CA ALA A 135 5.31 -0.41 11.53
C ALA A 135 5.54 -0.78 12.99
N MET A 136 5.28 -2.04 13.32
CA MET A 136 5.63 -2.65 14.59
C MET A 136 6.90 -3.49 14.41
N TYR A 137 7.85 -3.33 15.32
CA TYR A 137 9.03 -4.17 15.41
C TYR A 137 8.86 -5.11 16.60
N LEU A 138 9.09 -6.41 16.40
CA LEU A 138 8.95 -7.43 17.44
C LEU A 138 10.27 -8.18 17.58
N ASP A 139 10.65 -8.53 18.82
CA ASP A 139 11.75 -9.46 19.07
C ASP A 139 11.21 -10.89 19.14
N ALA A 140 11.59 -11.71 18.16
CA ALA A 140 11.15 -13.09 18.03
C ALA A 140 11.47 -13.94 19.27
N ALA A 141 12.53 -13.61 20.03
CA ALA A 141 12.91 -14.33 21.24
C ALA A 141 11.98 -14.05 22.44
N THR A 142 11.18 -12.97 22.35
CA THR A 142 10.31 -12.50 23.44
C THR A 142 8.82 -12.67 23.14
N LEU A 143 8.48 -13.27 21.99
CA LEU A 143 7.08 -13.49 21.61
C LEU A 143 6.38 -14.39 22.63
N PRO A 144 5.28 -13.91 23.24
CA PRO A 144 4.53 -14.73 24.19
C PRO A 144 3.72 -15.81 23.44
N PRO A 145 3.36 -16.91 24.11
CA PRO A 145 2.39 -17.85 23.55
C PRO A 145 1.03 -17.15 23.36
N LEU A 146 0.33 -17.51 22.29
CA LEU A 146 -1.05 -17.08 22.10
C LEU A 146 -1.92 -17.53 23.29
N PRO A 147 -2.89 -16.71 23.76
CA PRO A 147 -3.43 -15.50 23.11
C PRO A 147 -2.80 -14.17 23.58
N ALA A 148 -1.72 -14.20 24.36
CA ALA A 148 -1.07 -12.95 24.78
C ALA A 148 -0.50 -12.22 23.56
N LEU A 149 -0.68 -10.90 23.50
CA LEU A 149 -0.18 -10.07 22.40
C LEU A 149 1.26 -9.63 22.69
N PRO A 150 2.17 -9.67 21.70
CA PRO A 150 3.52 -9.17 21.86
C PRO A 150 3.51 -7.64 22.00
N GLU A 151 4.44 -7.10 22.80
CA GLU A 151 4.66 -5.65 22.91
C GLU A 151 5.67 -5.19 21.85
N PRO A 152 5.34 -4.18 21.03
CA PRO A 152 6.30 -3.65 20.06
C PRO A 152 7.52 -3.01 20.73
N ILE A 153 8.70 -3.30 20.18
CA ILE A 153 9.95 -2.65 20.58
C ILE A 153 10.25 -1.44 19.68
N PRO A 154 11.03 -0.46 20.15
CA PRO A 154 11.63 0.53 19.28
C PRO A 154 12.48 -0.15 18.19
N CYS A 155 12.49 0.42 16.99
CA CYS A 155 13.33 -0.07 15.91
C CYS A 155 14.82 -0.01 16.32
N PRO A 156 15.53 -1.17 16.40
CA PRO A 156 16.90 -1.20 16.90
C PRO A 156 17.92 -0.51 15.98
N ASP A 157 17.69 -0.56 14.66
CA ASP A 157 18.51 0.14 13.68
C ASP A 157 17.77 1.39 13.15
N PRO A 158 18.27 2.62 13.42
CA PRO A 158 17.65 3.85 12.92
C PRO A 158 17.70 4.01 11.38
N THR A 159 18.43 3.16 10.68
CA THR A 159 18.49 3.10 9.22
C THR A 159 17.53 2.08 8.61
N ALA A 160 16.87 1.24 9.41
CA ALA A 160 15.83 0.35 8.93
C ALA A 160 14.50 1.10 8.69
N GLY A 161 13.67 0.55 7.80
CA GLY A 161 12.30 1.00 7.57
C GLY A 161 12.01 1.44 6.14
N LEU A 162 10.98 2.28 6.01
CA LEU A 162 10.45 2.75 4.73
C LEU A 162 11.29 3.89 4.16
N TYR A 163 11.66 3.79 2.89
CA TYR A 163 12.35 4.82 2.14
C TYR A 163 11.54 5.21 0.90
N ILE A 164 11.57 6.51 0.58
CA ILE A 164 11.01 7.06 -0.65
C ILE A 164 12.11 7.72 -1.48
N HIS A 165 11.95 7.71 -2.79
CA HIS A 165 12.79 8.49 -3.69
C HIS A 165 12.18 9.87 -3.88
N SER A 166 12.92 10.90 -3.48
CA SER A 166 12.58 12.28 -3.81
C SER A 166 12.64 12.54 -5.32
N ARG A 167 12.11 13.68 -5.77
CA ARG A 167 12.18 14.09 -7.19
C ARG A 167 13.61 14.25 -7.72
N ALA A 168 14.58 14.43 -6.84
CA ALA A 168 16.00 14.49 -7.17
C ALA A 168 16.67 13.10 -7.18
N GLY A 169 15.91 12.01 -7.06
CA GLY A 169 16.43 10.64 -6.99
C GLY A 169 17.05 10.28 -5.64
N LYS A 170 17.06 11.19 -4.65
CA LYS A 170 17.61 10.91 -3.32
C LYS A 170 16.65 10.05 -2.49
N ALA A 171 17.15 8.97 -1.92
CA ALA A 171 16.44 8.17 -0.92
C ALA A 171 16.26 8.95 0.40
N VAL A 172 15.05 8.96 0.92
CA VAL A 172 14.67 9.62 2.17
C VAL A 172 13.91 8.62 3.04
N ARG A 173 14.40 8.40 4.28
CA ARG A 173 13.70 7.57 5.25
C ARG A 173 12.45 8.29 5.76
N VAL A 174 11.32 7.60 5.76
CA VAL A 174 10.05 8.12 6.24
C VAL A 174 9.78 7.62 7.65
N THR A 175 9.49 8.55 8.56
CA THR A 175 9.05 8.25 9.93
C THR A 175 7.84 9.10 10.26
N PHE A 176 6.90 8.52 11.00
CA PHE A 176 5.72 9.19 11.52
C PHE A 176 5.36 8.60 12.89
N PRO A 177 4.61 9.33 13.74
CA PRO A 177 4.22 8.84 15.06
C PRO A 177 3.43 7.53 15.02
N ALA A 178 3.52 6.73 16.08
CA ALA A 178 2.89 5.42 16.17
C ALA A 178 1.35 5.48 16.10
N ASP A 179 0.76 6.59 16.51
CA ASP A 179 -0.67 6.89 16.51
C ASP A 179 -1.14 7.65 15.25
N CYS A 180 -0.29 7.74 14.22
CA CYS A 180 -0.62 8.38 12.95
C CYS A 180 -0.79 7.36 11.81
N LEU A 181 -1.58 7.77 10.81
CA LEU A 181 -1.60 7.17 9.48
C LEU A 181 -0.79 8.02 8.52
N ALA A 182 -0.03 7.38 7.63
CA ALA A 182 0.62 8.06 6.51
C ALA A 182 -0.12 7.73 5.20
N PHE A 183 -0.14 8.68 4.26
CA PHE A 183 -0.73 8.49 2.95
C PHE A 183 0.28 8.78 1.84
N GLN A 184 0.42 7.82 0.93
CA GLN A 184 1.25 7.92 -0.25
C GLN A 184 0.39 7.98 -1.51
N THR A 185 0.84 8.73 -2.52
CA THR A 185 0.18 8.81 -3.83
C THR A 185 0.64 7.67 -4.75
N GLY A 186 -0.31 7.10 -5.51
CA GLY A 186 -0.06 6.04 -6.49
C GLY A 186 -0.29 6.46 -7.94
N GLU A 187 0.00 5.54 -8.88
CA GLU A 187 0.00 5.78 -10.32
C GLU A 187 -1.39 6.18 -10.88
N ALA A 188 -2.49 5.64 -10.33
CA ALA A 188 -3.82 6.05 -10.78
C ALA A 188 -4.09 7.52 -10.45
N LEU A 189 -3.69 8.01 -9.27
CA LEU A 189 -3.82 9.42 -8.93
C LEU A 189 -2.91 10.30 -9.80
N GLU A 190 -1.71 9.82 -10.12
CA GLU A 190 -0.83 10.50 -11.06
C GLU A 190 -1.48 10.70 -12.43
N LYS A 191 -2.12 9.64 -12.96
CA LYS A 191 -2.89 9.73 -14.21
C LYS A 191 -4.07 10.69 -14.11
N ILE A 192 -4.89 10.55 -13.08
CA ILE A 192 -6.08 11.39 -12.84
C ILE A 192 -5.72 12.88 -12.78
N THR A 193 -4.55 13.20 -12.22
CA THR A 193 -4.10 14.58 -12.01
C THR A 193 -3.14 15.09 -13.09
N GLY A 194 -2.94 14.32 -14.17
CA GLY A 194 -2.03 14.67 -15.26
C GLY A 194 -0.58 14.88 -14.81
N GLY A 195 -0.12 14.13 -13.80
CA GLY A 195 1.25 14.22 -13.28
C GLY A 195 1.47 15.23 -12.15
N CYS A 196 0.43 15.95 -11.72
CA CYS A 196 0.55 16.94 -10.65
C CYS A 196 0.78 16.29 -9.27
N PHE A 197 0.11 15.16 -9.02
CA PHE A 197 0.35 14.29 -7.86
C PHE A 197 1.08 13.03 -8.32
N ARG A 198 2.41 13.05 -8.28
CA ARG A 198 3.22 11.92 -8.77
C ARG A 198 3.14 10.72 -7.85
N ALA A 199 3.15 9.53 -8.42
CA ALA A 199 3.36 8.31 -7.65
C ALA A 199 4.76 8.32 -7.03
N VAL A 200 4.91 7.78 -5.82
CA VAL A 200 6.16 7.87 -5.06
C VAL A 200 6.90 6.52 -5.11
N PRO A 201 8.08 6.45 -5.75
CA PRO A 201 8.90 5.23 -5.71
C PRO A 201 9.40 4.98 -4.30
N HIS A 202 9.21 3.78 -3.79
CA HIS A 202 9.52 3.46 -2.40
C HIS A 202 9.99 2.01 -2.22
N TYR A 203 10.75 1.77 -1.17
CA TYR A 203 11.31 0.47 -0.79
C TYR A 203 11.36 0.35 0.73
N VAL A 204 11.54 -0.86 1.25
CA VAL A 204 11.70 -1.13 2.68
C VAL A 204 13.03 -1.84 2.89
N SER A 205 13.87 -1.28 3.75
CA SER A 205 15.20 -1.83 4.07
C SER A 205 15.22 -2.42 5.48
N PRO A 206 15.90 -3.57 5.69
CA PRO A 206 16.14 -4.13 7.03
C PRO A 206 17.12 -3.28 7.85
N GLY A 207 17.80 -2.29 7.25
CA GLY A 207 18.83 -1.51 7.90
C GLY A 207 20.24 -1.98 7.53
N LYS A 208 21.25 -1.36 8.14
CA LYS A 208 22.68 -1.64 7.92
C LYS A 208 23.30 -2.45 9.06
N ASP A 209 22.70 -2.43 10.25
CA ASP A 209 23.15 -3.17 11.42
C ASP A 209 22.41 -4.51 11.54
N ALA A 210 22.90 -5.50 10.80
CA ALA A 210 22.35 -6.85 10.81
C ALA A 210 22.37 -7.51 12.21
N ASN A 211 23.31 -7.12 13.08
CA ASN A 211 23.38 -7.64 14.44
C ASN A 211 22.29 -7.04 15.32
N ALA A 212 22.05 -5.73 15.24
CA ALA A 212 20.95 -5.07 15.97
C ALA A 212 19.57 -5.55 15.48
N MET A 213 19.47 -5.94 14.21
CA MET A 213 18.25 -6.44 13.59
C MET A 213 18.10 -7.96 13.65
N ALA A 214 19.07 -8.66 14.25
CA ALA A 214 19.01 -10.12 14.41
C ALA A 214 17.82 -10.52 15.29
N GLY A 215 16.96 -11.39 14.77
CA GLY A 215 15.74 -11.81 15.46
C GLY A 215 14.62 -10.77 15.52
N VAL A 216 14.79 -9.62 14.85
CA VAL A 216 13.79 -8.55 14.82
C VAL A 216 12.89 -8.69 13.59
N GLU A 217 11.61 -8.87 13.84
CA GLU A 217 10.56 -8.93 12.82
C GLU A 217 9.93 -7.55 12.63
N ARG A 218 9.45 -7.26 11.42
CA ARG A 218 8.69 -6.02 11.13
C ARG A 218 7.32 -6.35 10.57
N ASN A 219 6.29 -5.77 11.17
CA ASN A 219 4.88 -5.97 10.79
C ASN A 219 4.22 -4.64 10.44
N THR A 220 3.40 -4.61 9.38
CA THR A 220 2.64 -3.41 9.00
C THR A 220 1.43 -3.77 8.14
N LEU A 221 0.49 -2.84 8.00
CA LEU A 221 -0.66 -2.96 7.11
C LEU A 221 -0.64 -1.78 6.11
N ALA A 222 -0.69 -2.11 4.83
CA ALA A 222 -0.89 -1.15 3.75
C ALA A 222 -2.28 -1.34 3.13
N VAL A 223 -3.04 -0.25 2.97
CA VAL A 223 -4.38 -0.26 2.36
C VAL A 223 -4.37 0.61 1.11
N PHE A 224 -4.57 -0.02 -0.04
CA PHE A 224 -4.52 0.58 -1.36
C PHE A 224 -5.93 0.96 -1.80
N THR A 225 -6.27 2.25 -1.73
CA THR A 225 -7.50 2.76 -2.32
C THR A 225 -7.36 2.79 -3.83
N GLN A 226 -8.30 2.19 -4.55
CA GLN A 226 -8.22 1.99 -6.00
C GLN A 226 -9.55 2.38 -6.65
N PRO A 227 -9.55 2.93 -7.88
CA PRO A 227 -10.78 3.10 -8.64
C PRO A 227 -11.43 1.76 -8.99
N ASN A 228 -12.74 1.77 -9.23
CA ASN A 228 -13.42 0.62 -9.83
C ASN A 228 -12.91 0.40 -11.25
N LEU A 229 -13.04 -0.83 -11.76
CA LEU A 229 -12.45 -1.22 -13.04
C LEU A 229 -12.94 -0.34 -14.21
N GLU A 230 -14.18 0.14 -14.18
CA GLU A 230 -14.76 0.99 -15.22
C GLU A 230 -14.52 2.49 -14.99
N ASP A 231 -13.96 2.90 -13.85
CA ASP A 231 -13.68 4.31 -13.57
C ASP A 231 -12.59 4.82 -14.52
N VAL A 232 -12.86 5.92 -15.22
CA VAL A 232 -11.91 6.57 -16.13
C VAL A 232 -10.79 7.22 -15.32
N VAL A 233 -9.55 6.77 -15.50
CA VAL A 233 -8.36 7.29 -14.78
C VAL A 233 -7.51 8.23 -15.62
N ASP A 234 -7.70 8.24 -16.95
CA ASP A 234 -7.09 9.21 -17.86
C ASP A 234 -8.17 9.85 -18.73
N LEU A 235 -8.48 11.12 -18.44
CA LEU A 235 -9.50 11.87 -19.14
C LEU A 235 -9.14 12.20 -20.59
N LYS A 236 -7.85 12.18 -20.95
CA LYS A 236 -7.41 12.50 -22.31
C LYS A 236 -7.61 11.32 -23.25
N THR A 237 -7.30 10.12 -22.77
CA THR A 237 -7.38 8.89 -23.56
C THR A 237 -8.69 8.14 -23.36
N GLY A 238 -9.42 8.42 -22.27
CA GLY A 238 -10.58 7.65 -21.86
C GLY A 238 -10.22 6.30 -21.23
N GLU A 239 -8.95 6.06 -20.90
CA GLU A 239 -8.50 4.82 -20.26
C GLU A 239 -9.17 4.66 -18.89
N CYS A 240 -9.81 3.51 -18.69
CA CYS A 240 -10.37 3.11 -17.40
C CYS A 240 -9.35 2.34 -16.57
N PHE A 241 -9.58 2.29 -15.25
CA PHE A 241 -8.67 1.66 -14.30
C PHE A 241 -8.42 0.19 -14.60
N GLY A 242 -9.42 -0.56 -15.07
CA GLY A 242 -9.26 -1.97 -15.43
C GLY A 242 -8.32 -2.16 -16.62
N GLY A 243 -8.36 -1.26 -17.62
CA GLY A 243 -7.40 -1.25 -18.73
C GLY A 243 -5.98 -0.96 -18.25
N PHE A 244 -5.82 0.10 -17.45
CA PHE A 244 -4.55 0.44 -16.82
C PHE A 244 -4.00 -0.72 -15.97
N ALA A 245 -4.83 -1.30 -15.10
CA ALA A 245 -4.45 -2.38 -14.19
C ALA A 245 -4.01 -3.64 -14.94
N ARG A 246 -4.64 -3.99 -16.06
CA ARG A 246 -4.19 -5.10 -16.92
C ARG A 246 -2.78 -4.88 -17.46
N GLY A 247 -2.50 -3.65 -17.94
CA GLY A 247 -1.16 -3.29 -18.41
C GLY A 247 -0.11 -3.44 -17.31
N VAL A 248 -0.45 -3.06 -16.07
CA VAL A 248 0.44 -3.22 -14.93
C VAL A 248 0.65 -4.69 -14.57
N VAL A 249 -0.41 -5.49 -14.47
CA VAL A 249 -0.32 -6.94 -14.19
C VAL A 249 0.55 -7.63 -15.24
N GLY A 250 0.33 -7.34 -16.53
CA GLY A 250 1.12 -7.92 -17.62
C GLY A 250 2.62 -7.61 -17.52
N ARG A 251 3.02 -6.39 -17.11
CA ARG A 251 4.44 -6.07 -16.88
C ARG A 251 5.07 -6.91 -15.78
N ASN A 252 4.30 -7.29 -14.77
CA ASN A 252 4.79 -8.00 -13.59
C ASN A 252 4.69 -9.53 -13.73
N THR A 253 3.94 -10.06 -14.71
CA THR A 253 3.77 -11.52 -14.93
C THR A 253 4.52 -12.06 -16.14
N VAL A 254 5.02 -11.22 -17.05
CA VAL A 254 5.78 -11.64 -18.26
C VAL A 254 7.26 -11.94 -17.97
N THR A 255 7.65 -12.07 -16.70
CA THR A 255 9.00 -12.51 -16.28
C THR A 255 8.99 -13.85 -15.54
N GLY A 256 8.05 -14.74 -15.89
CA GLY A 256 8.03 -16.15 -15.46
C GLY A 256 8.60 -17.08 -16.53
#